data_AF-A0A4Q5UGE6-F1
#
_entry.id   AF-A0A4Q5UGE6-F1
#
_cell.length_a   1.000
_cell.length_b   1.000
_cell.length_c   1.000
_cell.angle_alpha   90.00
_cell.angle_beta   90.00
_cell.angle_gamma   90.00
#
_symmetry.space_group_name_H-M   'P 1'
#
loop_
_entity.id
_entity.type
_entity.pdbx_description
1 polymer ?
#
loop_
_entity_poly.entity_id
_entity_poly.type
_entity_poly.pdbx_seq_one_letter_code
_entity_poly.pdbx_strand_id
1 'polypeptide(L)'
;MNVTDWIILVVTLATVVLYGVYKSRSSRNLDGYFLSNRSMPWWLILLSIMGTQASAVTFLAMPGQAYTDGMRFIQYYFGLPVAAVVICITFVPVFSRLKIYTAYEFLESRFNVKTRVFT
;
A
#
# COMPACT_ATOMS: atom_id res chain seq x y z
N MET A 1 21.64 -16.17 -17.55
CA MET A 1 21.53 -16.00 -16.08
C MET A 1 22.66 -16.79 -15.46
N ASN A 2 23.54 -16.10 -14.74
CA ASN A 2 24.71 -16.68 -14.14
C ASN A 2 24.34 -17.35 -12.80
N VAL A 3 25.18 -18.24 -12.28
CA VAL A 3 24.95 -18.90 -10.98
C VAL A 3 24.81 -17.85 -9.86
N THR A 4 25.53 -16.73 -9.98
CA THR A 4 25.44 -15.58 -9.08
C THR A 4 24.04 -14.96 -9.02
N ASP A 5 23.32 -14.89 -10.14
CA ASP A 5 21.96 -14.32 -10.19
C ASP A 5 20.98 -15.20 -9.40
N TRP A 6 21.12 -16.52 -9.54
CA TRP A 6 20.32 -17.49 -8.80
C TRP A 6 20.58 -17.43 -7.29
N ILE A 7 21.83 -17.25 -6.89
CA ILE A 7 22.19 -17.10 -5.48
C ILE A 7 21.50 -15.85 -4.90
N ILE A 8 21.59 -14.71 -5.59
CA ILE A 8 20.98 -13.45 -5.14
C ILE A 8 19.46 -13.59 -5.04
N LEU A 9 18.82 -14.23 -6.02
CA LEU A 9 17.37 -14.47 -6.02
C LEU A 9 16.93 -15.34 -4.85
N VAL A 10 17.63 -16.46 -4.61
CA VAL A 10 17.29 -17.38 -3.51
C VAL A 10 17.51 -16.71 -2.17
N VAL A 11 18.61 -15.97 -1.99
CA VAL A 11 18.91 -15.25 -0.74
C VAL A 11 17.87 -14.17 -0.45
N THR A 12 17.47 -13.38 -1.46
CA THR A 12 16.47 -12.32 -1.28
C THR A 12 15.10 -12.90 -0.92
N LEU A 13 14.64 -13.94 -1.63
CA LEU A 13 13.39 -14.63 -1.30
C LEU A 13 13.42 -15.26 0.10
N ALA A 14 14.51 -15.96 0.44
CA ALA A 14 14.66 -16.56 1.76
C ALA A 14 14.63 -15.50 2.88
N THR A 15 15.28 -14.36 2.67
CA THR A 15 15.29 -13.25 3.64
C THR A 15 13.88 -12.69 3.87
N VAL A 16 13.11 -12.46 2.80
CA VAL A 16 11.73 -11.96 2.88
C VAL A 16 10.84 -12.95 3.64
N VAL A 17 10.94 -14.24 3.32
CA VAL A 17 10.14 -15.29 3.98
C VAL A 17 10.53 -15.43 5.45
N LEU A 18 11.82 -15.52 5.77
CA LEU A 18 12.31 -15.64 7.15
C LEU A 18 11.91 -14.43 8.00
N TYR A 19 12.04 -13.21 7.46
CA TYR A 19 11.61 -12.00 8.14
C TYR A 19 10.09 -11.97 8.35
N GLY A 20 9.30 -12.36 7.34
CA GLY A 20 7.85 -12.49 7.44
C GLY A 20 7.42 -13.47 8.52
N VAL A 21 8.03 -14.65 8.58
CA VAL A 21 7.76 -15.69 9.59
C VAL A 21 8.22 -15.27 10.99
N TYR A 22 9.35 -14.57 11.10
CA TYR A 22 9.80 -14.01 12.37
C TYR A 22 8.82 -12.96 12.91
N LYS A 23 8.38 -12.01 12.06
CA LYS A 23 7.46 -10.95 12.44
C LYS A 23 6.04 -11.46 12.72
N SER A 24 5.57 -12.44 11.95
CA SER A 24 4.26 -13.09 12.13
C SER A 24 4.12 -13.74 13.50
N ARG A 25 5.20 -14.36 14.02
CA ARG A 25 5.22 -14.97 15.35
C ARG A 25 5.11 -13.97 16.52
N SER A 26 5.35 -12.69 16.29
CA SER A 26 5.29 -11.65 17.33
C SER A 26 3.90 -11.04 17.55
N SER A 27 2.92 -11.30 16.67
CA SER A 27 1.62 -10.62 16.71
C SER A 27 0.51 -11.51 17.29
N ARG A 28 0.26 -11.42 18.60
CA ARG A 28 -0.85 -12.14 19.27
C ARG A 28 -2.18 -11.37 19.33
N ASN A 29 -2.21 -10.09 18.96
CA ASN A 29 -3.41 -9.23 19.00
C ASN A 29 -3.74 -8.65 17.62
N LEU A 30 -4.99 -8.79 17.17
CA LEU A 30 -5.49 -8.25 15.90
C LEU A 30 -5.26 -6.73 15.78
N ASP A 31 -5.41 -6.00 16.88
CA ASP A 31 -5.15 -4.55 16.95
C ASP A 31 -3.66 -4.20 16.73
N GLY A 32 -2.75 -5.07 17.19
CA GLY A 32 -1.31 -4.92 16.95
C GLY A 32 -0.91 -5.27 15.51
N TYR A 33 -1.67 -6.15 14.86
CA TYR A 33 -1.41 -6.58 13.48
C TYR A 33 -1.91 -5.56 12.44
N PHE A 34 -3.14 -5.06 12.60
CA PHE A 34 -3.75 -4.14 11.63
C PHE A 34 -3.48 -2.67 11.93
N LEU A 35 -3.52 -2.27 13.20
CA LEU A 35 -3.34 -0.87 13.58
C LEU A 35 -1.92 -0.56 14.07
N SER A 36 -1.10 -1.58 14.36
CA SER A 36 0.20 -1.42 15.05
C SER A 36 0.07 -0.45 16.22
N ASN A 37 -0.99 -0.64 17.02
CA ASN A 37 -1.32 0.18 18.18
C ASN A 37 -1.46 1.70 17.91
N ARG A 38 -1.74 2.11 16.66
CA ARG A 38 -1.83 3.51 16.19
C ARG A 38 -0.57 4.33 16.46
N SER A 39 0.57 3.70 16.73
CA SER A 39 1.83 4.36 17.05
C SER A 39 2.85 4.30 15.90
N MET A 40 2.43 3.89 14.70
CA MET A 40 3.28 3.93 13.52
C MET A 40 3.64 5.37 13.18
N PRO A 41 4.94 5.70 13.08
CA PRO A 41 5.32 7.05 12.72
C PRO A 41 5.06 7.31 11.24
N TRP A 42 4.82 8.58 10.90
CA TRP A 42 4.37 8.99 9.58
C TRP A 42 5.31 8.59 8.43
N TRP A 43 6.63 8.56 8.67
CA TRP A 43 7.61 8.11 7.67
C TRP A 43 7.47 6.62 7.34
N LEU A 44 7.20 5.76 8.32
CA LEU A 44 6.95 4.34 8.08
C LEU A 44 5.67 4.11 7.27
N ILE A 45 4.63 4.90 7.55
CA ILE A 45 3.36 4.87 6.79
C ILE A 45 3.62 5.29 5.33
N LEU A 46 4.36 6.38 5.11
CA LEU A 46 4.72 6.83 3.76
C LEU A 46 5.51 5.77 2.99
N LEU A 47 6.52 5.15 3.61
CA LEU A 47 7.30 4.09 2.99
C LEU A 47 6.42 2.88 2.62
N SER A 48 5.47 2.52 3.47
CA SER A 48 4.53 1.44 3.19
C SER A 48 3.58 1.76 2.03
N ILE A 49 3.09 3.01 1.94
CA ILE A 49 2.23 3.46 0.83
C ILE A 49 3.04 3.44 -0.48
N MET A 50 4.26 3.96 -0.48
CA MET A 50 5.15 3.94 -1.64
C MET A 50 5.47 2.50 -2.08
N GLY A 51 5.76 1.61 -1.13
CA GLY A 51 6.01 0.20 -1.41
C GLY A 51 4.81 -0.52 -2.01
N THR A 52 3.59 -0.19 -1.57
CA THR A 52 2.35 -0.77 -2.11
C THR A 52 2.06 -0.28 -3.54
N GLN A 53 2.39 0.98 -3.85
CA GLN A 53 2.21 1.55 -5.18
C GLN A 53 3.21 0.99 -6.20
N ALA A 54 4.39 0.54 -5.75
CA ALA A 54 5.42 -0.03 -6.60
C ALA A 54 5.06 -1.46 -7.03
N SER A 55 4.47 -1.59 -8.23
CA SER A 55 4.15 -2.91 -8.80
C SER A 55 5.09 -3.30 -9.94
N ALA A 56 5.27 -4.60 -10.16
CA ALA A 56 6.01 -5.12 -11.31
C ALA A 56 5.42 -4.62 -12.65
N VAL A 57 4.09 -4.40 -12.68
CA VAL A 57 3.39 -3.82 -13.83
C VAL A 57 3.90 -2.40 -14.08
N THR A 58 3.99 -1.57 -13.06
CA THR A 58 4.50 -0.20 -13.18
C THR A 58 5.92 -0.17 -13.73
N PHE A 59 6.80 -1.06 -13.24
CA PHE A 59 8.19 -1.12 -13.69
C PHE A 59 8.37 -1.52 -15.15
N LEU A 60 7.47 -2.35 -15.70
CA LEU A 60 7.52 -2.77 -17.10
C LEU A 60 6.71 -1.82 -18.01
N ALA A 61 5.54 -1.38 -17.56
CA ALA A 61 4.62 -0.57 -18.35
C ALA A 61 5.09 0.87 -18.52
N MET A 62 5.69 1.49 -17.49
CA MET A 62 6.09 2.90 -17.57
C MET A 62 7.20 3.16 -18.60
N PRO A 63 8.30 2.37 -18.65
CA PRO A 63 9.29 2.52 -19.73
C PRO A 63 8.71 2.18 -21.10
N GLY A 64 7.83 1.18 -21.19
CA GLY A 64 7.13 0.84 -22.43
C GLY A 64 6.29 2.00 -22.96
N GLN A 65 5.51 2.63 -22.09
CA GLN A 65 4.72 3.81 -22.40
C GLN A 65 5.60 5.03 -22.72
N ALA A 66 6.71 5.19 -22.01
CA ALA A 66 7.67 6.25 -22.29
C ALA A 66 8.31 6.09 -23.68
N TYR A 67 8.53 4.85 -24.12
CA TYR A 67 9.04 4.54 -25.45
C TYR A 67 8.02 4.83 -26.55
N THR A 68 6.72 4.56 -26.33
CA THR A 68 5.67 4.75 -27.35
C THR A 68 5.09 6.17 -27.39
N ASP A 69 4.77 6.75 -26.23
CA ASP A 69 4.03 8.03 -26.09
C ASP A 69 4.87 9.15 -25.44
N GLY A 70 6.14 8.88 -25.13
CA GLY A 70 7.02 9.82 -24.45
C GLY A 70 6.65 10.05 -22.98
N MET A 71 7.09 11.17 -22.42
CA MET A 71 6.93 11.46 -20.98
C MET A 71 5.54 12.00 -20.59
N ARG A 72 4.50 11.75 -21.37
CA ARG A 72 3.13 12.23 -21.08
C ARG A 72 2.57 11.67 -19.77
N PHE A 73 2.96 10.45 -19.41
CA PHE A 73 2.56 9.80 -18.15
C PHE A 73 2.95 10.61 -16.90
N ILE A 74 3.96 11.49 -16.98
CA ILE A 74 4.40 12.35 -15.87
C ILE A 74 3.27 13.29 -15.41
N GLN A 75 2.39 13.73 -16.32
CA GLN A 75 1.26 14.59 -15.96
C GLN A 75 0.32 13.91 -14.96
N TYR A 76 0.12 12.60 -15.09
CA TYR A 76 -0.66 11.79 -14.15
C TYR A 76 0.02 11.74 -12.77
N TYR A 77 1.34 11.59 -12.74
CA TYR A 77 2.12 11.60 -11.51
C TYR A 77 2.15 12.95 -10.80
N PHE A 78 1.94 14.07 -11.49
CA PHE A 78 1.73 15.37 -10.84
C PHE A 78 0.32 15.55 -10.28
N GLY A 79 -0.70 14.94 -10.91
CA GLY A 79 -2.08 14.98 -10.42
C GLY A 79 -2.31 14.14 -9.16
N LEU A 80 -1.63 13.00 -9.04
CA LEU A 80 -1.77 12.08 -7.92
C LEU A 80 -1.44 12.71 -6.54
N PRO A 81 -0.32 13.43 -6.33
CA PRO A 81 -0.02 14.12 -5.09
C PRO A 81 -1.09 15.14 -4.71
N VAL A 82 -1.61 15.89 -5.68
CA VAL A 82 -2.66 16.89 -5.43
C VAL A 82 -3.95 16.20 -4.97
N ALA A 83 -4.37 15.14 -5.66
CA ALA A 83 -5.52 14.33 -5.24
C ALA A 83 -5.31 13.72 -3.84
N ALA A 84 -4.10 13.22 -3.55
CA ALA A 84 -3.76 12.66 -2.25
C ALA A 84 -3.87 13.70 -1.13
N VAL A 85 -3.41 14.94 -1.35
CA VAL A 85 -3.56 16.04 -0.37
C VAL A 85 -5.04 16.33 -0.10
N VAL A 86 -5.86 16.42 -1.14
CA VAL A 86 -7.31 16.66 -0.99
C VAL A 86 -7.97 15.52 -0.20
N ILE A 87 -7.65 14.27 -0.50
CA ILE A 87 -8.15 13.09 0.22
C ILE A 87 -7.67 13.12 1.68
N CYS A 88 -6.41 13.48 1.94
CA CYS A 88 -5.88 13.60 3.29
C CYS A 88 -6.62 14.65 4.12
N ILE A 89 -7.00 15.78 3.53
CA ILE A 89 -7.70 16.84 4.26
C ILE A 89 -9.17 16.47 4.50
N THR A 90 -9.81 15.77 3.56
CA THR A 90 -11.26 15.51 3.59
C THR A 90 -11.61 14.18 4.25
N PHE A 91 -10.97 13.09 3.86
CA PHE A 91 -11.33 11.72 4.26
C PHE A 91 -10.60 11.24 5.52
N VAL A 92 -9.31 11.56 5.69
CA VAL A 92 -8.55 11.12 6.88
C VAL A 92 -9.18 11.59 8.20
N PRO A 93 -9.65 12.85 8.37
CA PRO A 93 -10.30 13.24 9.62
C PRO A 93 -11.63 12.50 9.84
N VAL A 94 -12.35 12.14 8.78
CA VAL A 94 -13.60 11.38 8.87
C VAL A 94 -13.33 9.95 9.34
N PHE A 95 -12.37 9.26 8.71
CA PHE A 95 -11.96 7.91 9.10
C PHE A 95 -11.38 7.86 10.52
N SER A 96 -10.58 8.86 10.90
CA SER A 96 -10.01 8.95 12.24
C SER A 96 -11.06 9.15 13.33
N ARG A 97 -12.14 9.91 13.07
CA ARG A 97 -13.22 10.15 14.04
C ARG A 97 -14.09 8.91 14.24
N LEU A 98 -14.37 8.17 13.17
CA LEU A 98 -15.24 7.01 13.20
C LEU A 98 -14.51 5.72 13.68
N LYS A 99 -13.19 5.78 13.96
CA LYS A 99 -12.34 4.67 14.44
C LYS A 99 -12.50 3.37 13.61
N ILE A 100 -12.69 3.53 12.32
CA ILE A 100 -13.00 2.45 11.40
C ILE A 100 -11.73 1.67 11.04
N TYR A 101 -11.82 0.34 10.96
CA TYR A 101 -10.68 -0.54 10.65
C TYR A 101 -10.47 -0.71 9.14
N THR A 102 -11.54 -0.58 8.34
CA THR A 102 -11.48 -0.72 6.88
C THR A 102 -12.22 0.41 6.16
N ALA A 103 -11.80 0.75 4.95
CA ALA A 103 -12.53 1.75 4.14
C ALA A 103 -14.00 1.36 3.87
N TYR A 104 -14.30 0.06 3.90
CA TYR A 104 -15.63 -0.49 3.62
C TYR A 104 -16.62 -0.36 4.79
N GLU A 105 -16.14 -0.37 6.03
CA GLU A 105 -16.99 -0.12 7.20
C GLU A 105 -17.56 1.33 7.20
N PHE A 106 -16.90 2.28 6.53
CA PHE A 106 -17.49 3.61 6.29
C PHE A 106 -18.68 3.55 5.33
N LEU A 107 -18.61 2.69 4.30
CA LEU A 107 -19.74 2.48 3.38
C LEU A 107 -20.92 1.83 4.10
N GLU A 108 -20.63 0.92 5.04
CA GLU A 108 -21.65 0.31 5.91
C GLU A 108 -22.35 1.36 6.79
N SER A 109 -21.60 2.25 7.45
CA SER A 109 -22.18 3.29 8.31
C SER A 109 -22.97 4.35 7.53
N ARG A 110 -22.61 4.59 6.26
CA ARG A 110 -23.24 5.63 5.44
C ARG A 110 -24.42 5.14 4.60
N PHE A 111 -24.40 3.89 4.12
CA PHE A 111 -25.32 3.39 3.09
C PHE A 111 -26.06 2.07 3.42
N ASN A 112 -25.58 1.24 4.35
CA ASN A 112 -26.03 -0.12 4.77
C ASN A 112 -25.12 -1.29 4.34
N VAL A 113 -25.24 -2.41 5.08
CA VAL A 113 -24.50 -3.68 4.93
C VAL A 113 -24.56 -4.28 3.51
N LYS A 114 -25.68 -4.11 2.79
CA LYS A 114 -25.84 -4.66 1.42
C LYS A 114 -24.84 -4.07 0.43
N THR A 115 -24.42 -2.82 0.62
CA THR A 115 -23.41 -2.17 -0.23
C THR A 115 -21.98 -2.61 0.13
N ARG A 116 -21.76 -3.08 1.37
CA ARG A 116 -20.45 -3.56 1.86
C ARG A 116 -20.03 -4.90 1.25
N VAL A 117 -20.99 -5.80 0.98
CA VAL A 117 -20.71 -7.18 0.53
C VAL A 117 -20.64 -7.27 -1.00
N PHE A 118 -21.12 -6.24 -1.72
CA PHE A 118 -21.23 -6.25 -3.18
C PHE A 118 -19.95 -5.78 -3.91
N THR A 119 -18.94 -5.28 -3.19
CA THR A 119 -17.69 -4.72 -3.74
C THR A 119 -16.49 -5.31 -3.01
#